data_AF-A0A2S2N8M4-F1
#
_entry.id   AF-A0A2S2N8M4-F1
#
_cell.length_a   1.000
_cell.length_b   1.000
_cell.length_c   1.000
_cell.angle_alpha   90.00
_cell.angle_beta   90.00
_cell.angle_gamma   90.00
#
_symmetry.space_group_name_H-M   'P 1'
#
loop_
_entity.id
_entity.type
_entity.pdbx_description
1 polymer ?
#
loop_
_entity_poly.entity_id
_entity_poly.type
_entity_poly.pdbx_seq_one_letter_code
_entity_poly.pdbx_strand_id
1 'polypeptide(L)'
;MALSVGDVERIGRALKRNIVKRDAVVEQFSILLTLVTEAKGNSNVIPEAQARAADIELYLTDLRIEQDAILENLISLDRDSEFATHAVIGKRAVDAYYSIKVAISVLGLNKRESPQQMSMPSVQLPKIQLPTFNGDILQWCTFRDTFISLVHTNPQLSTIQKFHYLLSTVSGTAVTIVRSLPLTENNY
;
A
#
# COMPACT_ATOMS: atom_id res chain seq x y z
N MET A 1 33.24 -27.86 -24.26
CA MET A 1 33.15 -29.33 -24.16
C MET A 1 31.79 -29.69 -24.71
N ALA A 2 31.69 -30.55 -25.74
CA ALA A 2 30.39 -30.89 -26.34
C ALA A 2 29.53 -31.64 -25.30
N LEU A 3 28.24 -31.30 -25.22
CA LEU A 3 27.31 -31.94 -24.29
C LEU A 3 27.15 -33.43 -24.63
N SER A 4 26.99 -34.27 -23.60
CA SER A 4 26.64 -35.67 -23.81
C SER A 4 25.19 -35.79 -24.30
N VAL A 5 24.85 -36.89 -24.97
CA VAL A 5 23.47 -37.18 -25.40
C VAL A 5 22.49 -37.14 -24.20
N GLY A 6 22.91 -37.69 -23.06
CA GLY A 6 22.10 -37.68 -21.84
C GLY A 6 21.89 -36.27 -21.25
N ASP A 7 22.87 -35.39 -21.40
CA ASP A 7 22.74 -33.97 -21.00
C ASP A 7 21.75 -33.23 -21.89
N VAL A 8 21.84 -33.43 -23.20
CA VAL A 8 20.92 -32.84 -24.19
C VAL A 8 19.47 -33.25 -23.89
N GLU A 9 19.21 -34.53 -23.63
CA GLU A 9 17.86 -35.00 -23.27
C GLU A 9 17.37 -34.45 -21.93
N ARG A 10 18.25 -34.33 -20.93
CA ARG A 10 17.91 -33.76 -19.63
C ARG A 10 17.55 -32.29 -19.75
N ILE A 11 18.35 -31.50 -20.46
CA ILE A 11 18.13 -30.07 -20.69
C ILE A 11 16.87 -29.87 -21.54
N GLY A 12 16.67 -30.66 -22.60
CA GLY A 12 15.45 -30.63 -23.42
C GLY A 12 14.18 -30.88 -22.61
N ARG A 13 14.20 -31.84 -21.68
CA ARG A 13 13.08 -32.06 -20.74
C ARG A 13 12.88 -30.89 -19.79
N ALA A 14 13.95 -30.26 -19.30
CA ALA A 14 13.86 -29.08 -18.46
C ALA A 14 13.24 -27.90 -19.21
N LEU A 15 13.72 -27.62 -20.42
CA LEU A 15 13.18 -26.58 -21.31
C LEU A 15 11.68 -26.77 -21.53
N LYS A 16 11.24 -27.99 -21.86
CA LYS A 16 9.81 -28.28 -22.06
C LYS A 16 8.99 -28.00 -20.80
N ARG A 17 9.47 -28.37 -19.61
CA ARG A 17 8.77 -28.06 -18.36
C ARG A 17 8.67 -26.57 -18.11
N ASN A 18 9.76 -25.84 -18.32
CA ASN A 18 9.80 -24.39 -18.08
C ASN A 18 8.88 -23.64 -19.05
N ILE A 19 8.83 -24.05 -20.33
CA ILE A 19 7.87 -23.53 -21.31
C ILE A 19 6.43 -23.73 -20.82
N VAL A 20 6.07 -24.94 -20.40
CA VAL A 20 4.70 -25.23 -19.92
C VAL A 20 4.36 -24.39 -18.68
N LYS A 21 5.29 -24.25 -17.73
CA LYS A 21 5.09 -23.42 -16.54
C LYS A 21 4.92 -21.95 -16.88
N ARG A 22 5.79 -21.40 -17.74
CA ARG A 22 5.67 -20.03 -18.25
C ARG A 22 4.31 -19.83 -18.90
N ASP A 23 3.91 -20.73 -19.80
CA ASP A 23 2.66 -20.59 -20.55
C ASP A 23 1.44 -20.64 -19.63
N ALA A 24 1.49 -21.44 -18.54
CA ALA A 24 0.47 -21.41 -17.50
C ALA A 24 0.38 -20.04 -16.80
N VAL A 25 1.51 -19.40 -16.50
CA VAL A 25 1.56 -18.05 -15.92
C VAL A 25 1.07 -16.98 -16.89
N VAL A 26 1.45 -17.08 -18.18
CA VAL A 26 0.96 -16.19 -19.25
C VAL A 26 -0.57 -16.30 -19.39
N GLU A 27 -1.11 -17.50 -19.23
CA GLU A 27 -2.56 -17.72 -19.21
C GLU A 27 -3.22 -17.02 -18.02
N GLN A 28 -2.61 -17.07 -16.82
CA GLN A 28 -3.13 -16.33 -15.65
C GLN A 28 -3.19 -14.82 -15.91
N PHE A 29 -2.18 -14.24 -16.57
CA PHE A 29 -2.22 -12.84 -16.98
C PHE A 29 -3.38 -12.54 -17.94
N SER A 30 -3.62 -13.42 -18.92
CA SER A 30 -4.70 -13.26 -19.89
C SER A 30 -6.10 -13.34 -19.24
N ILE A 31 -6.28 -14.30 -18.33
CA ILE A 31 -7.51 -14.46 -17.55
C ILE A 31 -7.76 -13.21 -16.70
N LEU A 32 -6.75 -12.77 -15.95
CA LEU A 32 -6.87 -11.61 -15.08
C LEU A 32 -7.12 -10.32 -15.88
N LEU A 33 -6.46 -10.13 -17.03
CA LEU A 33 -6.68 -8.99 -17.92
C LEU A 33 -8.12 -8.91 -18.42
N THR A 34 -8.69 -10.05 -18.81
CA THR A 34 -10.10 -10.14 -19.20
C THR A 34 -11.01 -9.75 -18.04
N LEU A 35 -10.75 -10.30 -16.85
CA LEU A 35 -11.55 -10.09 -15.65
C LEU A 35 -11.55 -8.63 -15.17
N VAL A 36 -10.38 -7.96 -15.13
CA VAL A 36 -10.30 -6.53 -14.76
C VAL A 36 -10.90 -5.62 -15.83
N THR A 37 -10.94 -6.06 -17.08
CA THR A 37 -11.60 -5.31 -18.16
C THR A 37 -13.13 -5.40 -18.01
N GLU A 38 -13.65 -6.59 -17.69
CA GLU A 38 -15.08 -6.80 -17.43
C GLU A 38 -15.56 -6.06 -16.18
N ALA A 39 -14.73 -5.99 -15.14
CA ALA A 39 -15.02 -5.29 -13.89
C ALA A 39 -15.34 -3.79 -14.07
N LYS A 40 -15.01 -3.19 -15.23
CA LYS A 40 -15.38 -1.80 -15.56
C LYS A 40 -16.89 -1.60 -15.73
N GLY A 41 -17.61 -2.63 -16.15
CA GLY A 41 -19.06 -2.57 -16.43
C GLY A 41 -19.88 -3.60 -15.65
N ASN A 42 -19.25 -4.57 -15.00
CA ASN A 42 -19.89 -5.63 -14.26
C ASN A 42 -19.38 -5.67 -12.81
N SER A 43 -20.20 -5.25 -11.85
CA SER A 43 -19.80 -5.24 -10.44
C SER A 43 -19.72 -6.64 -9.82
N ASN A 44 -20.31 -7.67 -10.44
CA ASN A 44 -20.32 -9.03 -9.89
C ASN A 44 -18.94 -9.70 -9.95
N VAL A 45 -18.09 -9.29 -10.90
CA VAL A 45 -16.74 -9.88 -11.07
C VAL A 45 -15.67 -9.16 -10.23
N ILE A 46 -16.02 -8.04 -9.59
CA ILE A 46 -15.08 -7.24 -8.77
C ILE A 46 -14.42 -8.09 -7.66
N PRO A 47 -15.14 -8.90 -6.87
CA PRO A 47 -14.52 -9.69 -5.79
C PRO A 47 -13.51 -10.71 -6.31
N GLU A 48 -13.85 -11.40 -7.42
CA GLU A 48 -12.95 -12.36 -8.06
C GLU A 48 -11.72 -11.65 -8.66
N ALA A 49 -11.93 -10.50 -9.28
CA ALA A 49 -10.85 -9.67 -9.83
C ALA A 49 -9.89 -9.19 -8.74
N GLN A 50 -10.41 -8.76 -7.59
CA GLN A 50 -9.61 -8.36 -6.42
C GLN A 50 -8.80 -9.52 -5.86
N ALA A 51 -9.42 -10.70 -5.69
CA ALA A 51 -8.75 -11.88 -5.17
C ALA A 51 -7.57 -12.28 -6.07
N ARG A 52 -7.79 -12.40 -7.39
CA ARG A 52 -6.72 -12.76 -8.33
C ARG A 52 -5.67 -11.65 -8.52
N ALA A 53 -6.06 -10.38 -8.39
CA ALA A 53 -5.14 -9.26 -8.45
C ALA A 53 -4.09 -9.28 -7.32
N ALA A 54 -4.38 -9.93 -6.19
CA ALA A 54 -3.43 -10.06 -5.09
C ALA A 54 -2.18 -10.88 -5.48
N ASP A 55 -2.33 -11.82 -6.43
CA ASP A 55 -1.27 -12.73 -6.86
C ASP A 55 -0.43 -12.17 -8.02
N ILE A 56 -0.76 -10.99 -8.54
CA ILE A 56 -0.17 -10.48 -9.79
C ILE A 56 1.37 -10.29 -9.72
N GLU A 57 1.89 -9.88 -8.56
CA GLU A 57 3.34 -9.72 -8.35
C GLU A 57 4.06 -11.08 -8.28
N LEU A 58 3.38 -12.11 -7.78
CA LEU A 58 3.89 -13.48 -7.79
C LEU A 58 3.98 -14.00 -9.23
N TYR A 59 2.93 -13.81 -10.03
CA TYR A 59 2.95 -14.19 -11.45
C TYR A 59 4.07 -13.50 -12.22
N LEU A 60 4.36 -12.23 -11.95
CA LEU A 60 5.48 -11.53 -12.60
C LEU A 60 6.83 -12.15 -12.21
N THR A 61 6.97 -12.55 -10.95
CA THR A 61 8.18 -13.19 -10.44
C THR A 61 8.39 -14.56 -11.09
N ASP A 62 7.37 -15.40 -11.11
CA ASP A 62 7.41 -16.73 -11.74
C ASP A 62 7.68 -16.62 -13.24
N LEU A 63 7.06 -15.66 -13.92
CA LEU A 63 7.29 -15.41 -15.34
C LEU A 63 8.77 -15.11 -15.63
N ARG A 64 9.42 -14.28 -14.80
CA ARG A 64 10.83 -13.92 -14.96
C ARG A 64 11.74 -15.13 -14.73
N ILE A 65 11.48 -15.89 -13.67
CA ILE A 65 12.24 -17.12 -13.35
C ILE A 65 12.16 -18.10 -14.53
N GLU A 66 10.97 -18.35 -15.06
CA GLU A 66 10.81 -19.30 -16.15
C GLU A 66 11.38 -18.76 -17.47
N GLN A 67 11.33 -17.44 -17.74
CA GLN A 67 12.00 -16.84 -18.90
C GLN A 67 13.51 -17.01 -18.88
N ASP A 68 14.15 -16.71 -17.73
CA ASP A 68 15.59 -16.86 -17.57
C ASP A 68 15.99 -18.33 -17.74
N ALA A 69 15.24 -19.25 -17.12
CA ALA A 69 15.51 -20.68 -17.24
C ALA A 69 15.28 -21.21 -18.67
N ILE A 70 14.32 -20.67 -19.43
CA ILE A 70 14.12 -21.02 -20.85
C ILE A 70 15.30 -20.53 -21.69
N LEU A 71 15.75 -19.29 -21.48
CA LEU A 71 16.88 -18.71 -22.20
C LEU A 71 18.15 -19.55 -21.98
N GLU A 72 18.48 -19.85 -20.72
CA GLU A 72 19.64 -20.68 -20.35
C GLU A 72 19.60 -22.07 -21.01
N ASN A 73 18.44 -22.72 -21.00
CA ASN A 73 18.30 -24.03 -21.62
C ASN A 73 18.41 -23.98 -23.15
N LEU A 74 17.91 -22.90 -23.79
CA LEU A 74 18.02 -22.74 -25.25
C LEU A 74 19.46 -22.45 -25.68
N ILE A 75 20.18 -21.60 -24.93
CA ILE A 75 21.62 -21.35 -25.12
C ILE A 75 22.39 -22.67 -25.00
N SER A 76 22.11 -23.45 -23.96
CA SER A 76 22.78 -24.73 -23.72
C SER A 76 22.52 -25.75 -24.84
N LEU A 77 21.37 -25.66 -25.51
CA LEU A 77 20.99 -26.55 -26.62
C LEU A 77 21.36 -26.00 -28.01
N ASP A 78 22.00 -24.83 -28.09
CA ASP A 78 22.31 -24.14 -29.36
C ASP A 78 21.05 -23.87 -30.22
N ARG A 79 19.93 -23.53 -29.56
CA ARG A 79 18.61 -23.31 -30.18
C ARG A 79 18.26 -21.82 -30.31
N ASP A 80 19.24 -21.02 -30.69
CA ASP A 80 19.14 -19.55 -30.71
C ASP A 80 18.03 -19.02 -31.64
N SER A 81 17.68 -19.79 -32.68
CA SER A 81 16.60 -19.46 -33.61
C SER A 81 15.23 -19.31 -32.92
N GLU A 82 15.06 -19.86 -31.72
CA GLU A 82 13.81 -19.80 -30.96
C GLU A 82 13.71 -18.59 -30.01
N PHE A 83 14.80 -17.82 -29.83
CA PHE A 83 14.81 -16.68 -28.90
C PHE A 83 13.73 -15.65 -29.21
N ALA A 84 13.57 -15.29 -30.48
CA ALA A 84 12.59 -14.28 -30.89
C ALA A 84 11.16 -14.69 -30.50
N THR A 85 10.81 -15.96 -30.70
CA THR A 85 9.49 -16.51 -30.35
C THR A 85 9.23 -16.36 -28.86
N HIS A 86 10.19 -16.74 -28.02
CA HIS A 86 10.02 -16.68 -26.58
C HIS A 86 10.08 -15.24 -26.02
N ALA A 87 10.90 -14.37 -26.60
CA ALA A 87 10.95 -12.96 -26.23
C ALA A 87 9.62 -12.24 -26.49
N VAL A 88 8.94 -12.55 -27.61
CA VAL A 88 7.63 -11.97 -27.92
C VAL A 88 6.58 -12.40 -26.89
N ILE A 89 6.55 -13.66 -26.48
CA ILE A 89 5.63 -14.16 -25.45
C ILE A 89 5.88 -13.43 -24.13
N GLY A 90 7.16 -13.32 -23.75
CA GLY A 90 7.53 -12.66 -22.51
C GLY A 90 7.14 -11.19 -22.47
N LYS A 91 7.41 -10.46 -23.57
CA LYS A 91 7.00 -9.06 -23.72
C LYS A 91 5.48 -8.90 -23.58
N ARG A 92 4.69 -9.72 -24.27
CA ARG A 92 3.21 -9.66 -24.20
C ARG A 92 2.70 -9.84 -22.78
N ALA A 93 3.26 -10.78 -22.02
CA ALA A 93 2.85 -11.02 -20.64
C ALA A 93 3.23 -9.86 -19.71
N VAL A 94 4.40 -9.24 -19.92
CA VAL A 94 4.81 -8.04 -19.16
C VAL A 94 3.94 -6.83 -19.51
N ASP A 95 3.59 -6.64 -20.77
CA ASP A 95 2.66 -5.58 -21.20
C ASP A 95 1.26 -5.78 -20.58
N ALA A 96 0.79 -7.03 -20.49
CA ALA A 96 -0.44 -7.38 -19.79
C ALA A 96 -0.34 -7.07 -18.29
N TYR A 97 0.75 -7.43 -17.61
CA TYR A 97 0.99 -7.10 -16.20
C TYR A 97 0.80 -5.61 -15.92
N TYR A 98 1.45 -4.74 -16.71
CA TYR A 98 1.35 -3.29 -16.49
C TYR A 98 -0.05 -2.76 -16.80
N SER A 99 -0.70 -3.28 -17.84
CA SER A 99 -2.09 -2.93 -18.16
C SER A 99 -3.04 -3.29 -17.02
N ILE A 100 -2.86 -4.46 -16.42
CA ILE A 100 -3.65 -4.91 -15.25
C ILE A 100 -3.34 -4.03 -14.03
N LYS A 101 -2.07 -3.73 -13.72
CA LYS A 101 -1.69 -2.82 -12.61
C LYS A 101 -2.37 -1.46 -12.71
N VAL A 102 -2.43 -0.89 -13.91
CA VAL A 102 -3.15 0.37 -14.16
C VAL A 102 -4.65 0.17 -13.93
N ALA A 103 -5.25 -0.89 -14.48
CA ALA A 103 -6.67 -1.17 -14.32
C ALA A 103 -7.07 -1.36 -12.85
N ILE A 104 -6.30 -2.14 -12.07
CA ILE A 104 -6.49 -2.34 -10.63
C ILE A 104 -6.46 -1.00 -9.90
N SER A 105 -5.53 -0.12 -10.25
CA SER A 105 -5.38 1.20 -9.62
C SER A 105 -6.56 2.12 -9.93
N VAL A 106 -7.01 2.17 -11.19
CA VAL A 106 -8.16 2.97 -11.63
C VAL A 106 -9.47 2.48 -11.02
N LEU A 107 -9.63 1.16 -10.89
CA LEU A 107 -10.85 0.53 -10.38
C LEU A 107 -10.87 0.36 -8.85
N GLY A 108 -9.79 0.74 -8.15
CA GLY A 108 -9.70 0.57 -6.69
C GLY A 108 -9.66 -0.90 -6.24
N LEU A 109 -9.21 -1.82 -7.10
CA LEU A 109 -9.15 -3.26 -6.81
C LEU A 109 -7.99 -3.63 -5.87
N ASN A 110 -7.13 -2.66 -5.52
CA ASN A 110 -6.04 -2.80 -4.55
C ASN A 110 -6.51 -2.99 -3.10
N LYS A 111 -7.82 -2.89 -2.84
CA LYS A 111 -8.38 -3.01 -1.51
C LYS A 111 -8.28 -4.48 -1.08
N ARG A 112 -7.13 -4.87 -0.51
CA ARG A 112 -7.13 -5.92 0.50
C ARG A 112 -8.23 -5.52 1.47
N GLU A 113 -9.26 -6.33 1.59
CA GLU A 113 -10.06 -6.29 2.79
C GLU A 113 -9.07 -6.56 3.92
N SER A 114 -8.55 -5.50 4.52
CA SER A 114 -8.25 -5.53 5.95
C SER A 114 -9.46 -6.23 6.54
N PRO A 115 -9.31 -7.35 7.27
CA PRO A 115 -10.45 -8.02 7.88
C PRO A 115 -11.27 -6.92 8.49
N GLN A 116 -12.51 -6.79 7.98
CA GLN A 116 -13.38 -5.67 8.27
C GLN A 116 -13.20 -5.44 9.76
N GLN A 117 -12.58 -4.31 10.13
CA GLN A 117 -12.86 -3.78 11.44
C GLN A 117 -14.35 -3.57 11.33
N MET A 118 -15.13 -4.57 11.80
CA MET A 118 -16.46 -4.32 12.30
C MET A 118 -16.24 -3.06 13.09
N SER A 119 -16.70 -1.94 12.55
CA SER A 119 -16.74 -0.73 13.33
C SER A 119 -17.77 -1.12 14.38
N MET A 120 -17.30 -1.71 15.47
CA MET A 120 -17.95 -1.66 16.75
C MET A 120 -18.42 -0.22 16.80
N PRO A 121 -19.74 0.05 16.87
CA PRO A 121 -20.26 1.40 16.83
C PRO A 121 -19.39 2.19 17.78
N SER A 122 -18.60 3.12 17.20
CA SER A 122 -17.59 3.85 17.95
C SER A 122 -18.35 4.44 19.12
N VAL A 123 -18.07 3.93 20.32
CA VAL A 123 -18.56 4.55 21.55
C VAL A 123 -17.94 5.93 21.47
N GLN A 124 -18.74 6.91 21.05
CA GLN A 124 -18.29 8.29 21.00
C GLN A 124 -18.03 8.66 22.45
N LEU A 125 -16.77 8.53 22.85
CA LEU A 125 -16.33 8.99 24.14
C LEU A 125 -16.72 10.47 24.20
N PRO A 126 -17.27 10.93 25.33
CA PRO A 126 -17.57 12.34 25.51
C PRO A 126 -16.34 13.15 25.14
N LYS A 127 -16.50 14.17 24.29
CA LYS A 127 -15.40 15.05 23.92
C LYS A 127 -14.77 15.58 25.21
N ILE A 128 -13.48 15.29 25.40
CA ILE A 128 -12.73 15.79 26.55
C ILE A 128 -12.74 17.31 26.45
N GLN A 129 -13.41 17.97 27.39
CA GLN A 129 -13.40 19.42 27.47
C GLN A 129 -12.08 19.85 28.08
N LEU A 130 -11.49 20.90 27.52
CA LEU A 130 -10.29 21.49 28.13
C LEU A 130 -10.66 22.09 29.49
N PRO A 131 -9.81 21.91 30.52
CA PRO A 131 -10.05 22.50 31.83
C PRO A 131 -9.96 24.03 31.74
N THR A 132 -10.74 24.72 32.56
CA THR A 132 -10.67 26.18 32.68
C THR A 132 -9.91 26.58 33.93
N PHE A 133 -8.95 27.50 33.80
CA PHE A 133 -8.19 28.06 34.92
C PHE A 133 -8.62 29.49 35.23
N ASN A 134 -9.07 29.76 36.45
CA ASN A 134 -9.57 31.08 36.85
C ASN A 134 -8.57 31.92 37.66
N GLY A 135 -7.38 31.36 37.98
CA GLY A 135 -6.37 31.98 38.84
C GLY A 135 -6.25 31.37 40.24
N ASP A 136 -7.02 30.32 40.58
CA ASP A 136 -6.86 29.60 41.84
C ASP A 136 -5.59 28.73 41.84
N ILE A 137 -4.63 29.10 42.67
CA ILE A 137 -3.33 28.44 42.81
C ILE A 137 -3.49 26.95 43.19
N LEU A 138 -4.54 26.57 43.93
CA LEU A 138 -4.79 25.17 44.29
C LEU A 138 -5.15 24.30 43.08
N GLN A 139 -5.74 24.88 42.04
CA GLN A 139 -6.11 24.19 40.81
C GLN A 139 -5.02 24.24 39.74
N TRP A 140 -3.94 25.00 39.98
CA TRP A 140 -2.87 25.22 39.00
C TRP A 140 -2.19 23.91 38.56
N CYS A 141 -1.82 23.04 39.50
CA CYS A 141 -1.14 21.79 39.18
C CYS A 141 -1.99 20.90 38.25
N THR A 142 -3.26 20.71 38.61
CA THR A 142 -4.21 19.92 37.83
C THR A 142 -4.44 20.50 36.43
N PHE A 143 -4.65 21.83 36.35
CA PHE A 143 -4.81 22.52 35.07
C PHE A 143 -3.58 22.35 34.18
N ARG A 144 -2.39 22.65 34.73
CA ARG A 144 -1.12 22.60 34.01
C ARG A 144 -0.87 21.20 33.44
N ASP A 145 -0.98 20.16 34.28
CA ASP A 145 -0.66 18.80 33.86
C ASP A 145 -1.65 18.30 32.78
N THR A 146 -2.93 18.65 32.92
CA THR A 146 -3.96 18.35 31.92
C THR A 146 -3.74 19.11 30.61
N PHE A 147 -3.44 20.40 30.68
CA PHE A 147 -3.18 21.23 29.50
C PHE A 147 -1.91 20.79 28.77
N ILE A 148 -0.87 20.39 29.51
CA ILE A 148 0.35 19.85 28.92
C ILE A 148 0.04 18.59 28.12
N SER A 149 -0.67 17.64 28.73
CA SER A 149 -0.99 16.36 28.10
C SER A 149 -1.92 16.47 26.89
N LEU A 150 -2.85 17.43 26.89
CA LEU A 150 -3.87 17.55 25.84
C LEU A 150 -3.44 18.51 24.71
N VAL A 151 -2.67 19.56 25.02
CA VAL A 151 -2.39 20.67 24.10
C VAL A 151 -0.90 20.85 23.87
N HIS A 152 -0.09 20.99 24.94
CA HIS A 152 1.33 21.33 24.80
C HIS A 152 2.14 20.25 24.07
N THR A 153 1.94 18.98 24.43
CA THR A 153 2.67 17.84 23.85
C THR A 153 2.11 17.41 22.50
N ASN A 154 0.99 17.97 22.04
CA ASN A 154 0.38 17.60 20.77
C ASN A 154 1.21 18.16 19.58
N PRO A 155 1.81 17.30 18.73
CA PRO A 155 2.63 17.74 17.60
C PRO A 155 1.79 18.25 16.42
N GLN A 156 0.48 18.00 16.40
CA GLN A 156 -0.44 18.45 15.34
C GLN A 156 -0.87 19.91 15.51
N LEU A 157 -0.58 20.53 16.66
CA LEU A 157 -0.89 21.92 16.95
C LEU A 157 0.36 22.77 16.77
N SER A 158 0.25 23.87 16.01
CA SER A 158 1.30 24.87 15.95
C SER A 158 1.42 25.65 17.26
N THR A 159 2.56 26.29 17.49
CA THR A 159 2.81 27.11 18.69
C THR A 159 1.73 28.18 18.89
N ILE A 160 1.31 28.86 17.82
CA ILE A 160 0.25 29.87 17.92
C ILE A 160 -1.13 29.27 18.22
N GLN A 161 -1.44 28.07 17.72
CA GLN A 161 -2.67 27.36 18.06
C GLN A 161 -2.68 26.96 19.54
N LYS A 162 -1.54 26.47 20.06
CA LYS A 162 -1.40 26.16 21.49
C LYS A 162 -1.59 27.40 22.36
N PHE A 163 -1.04 28.55 21.95
CA PHE A 163 -1.25 29.80 22.68
C PHE A 163 -2.70 30.26 22.65
N HIS A 164 -3.36 30.13 21.50
CA HIS A 164 -4.78 30.40 21.38
C HIS A 164 -5.63 29.50 22.31
N TYR A 165 -5.30 28.21 22.39
CA TYR A 165 -5.96 27.29 23.34
C TYR A 165 -5.71 27.69 24.80
N LEU A 166 -4.49 28.11 25.14
CA LEU A 166 -4.17 28.61 26.48
C LEU A 166 -5.05 29.83 26.83
N LEU A 167 -5.13 30.81 25.94
CA LEU A 167 -6.00 31.99 26.13
C LEU A 167 -7.48 31.61 26.28
N SER A 168 -7.97 30.63 25.53
CA SER A 168 -9.36 30.18 25.60
C SER A 168 -9.72 29.40 26.88
N THR A 169 -8.71 28.86 27.56
CA THR A 169 -8.88 28.03 28.77
C THR A 169 -8.57 28.80 30.04
N VAL A 170 -8.08 30.03 29.95
CA VAL A 170 -7.85 30.90 31.10
C VAL A 170 -9.01 31.89 31.24
N SER A 171 -9.46 32.11 32.47
CA SER A 171 -10.57 33.00 32.85
C SER A 171 -10.24 33.75 34.15
N GLY A 172 -11.17 34.58 34.63
CA GLY A 172 -11.02 35.25 35.92
C GLY A 172 -9.82 36.21 35.96
N THR A 173 -9.09 36.22 37.08
CA THR A 173 -7.93 37.10 37.30
C THR A 173 -6.73 36.69 36.46
N ALA A 174 -6.60 35.40 36.14
CA ALA A 174 -5.50 34.89 35.34
C ALA A 174 -5.55 35.39 33.88
N VAL A 175 -6.76 35.61 33.33
CA VAL A 175 -6.90 36.04 31.93
C VAL A 175 -6.34 37.45 31.71
N THR A 176 -6.44 38.32 32.71
CA THR A 176 -5.93 39.70 32.64
C THR A 176 -4.41 39.73 32.48
N ILE A 177 -3.71 38.79 33.11
CA ILE A 177 -2.26 38.65 33.00
C ILE A 177 -1.90 38.10 31.62
N VAL A 178 -2.53 37.00 31.20
CA VAL A 178 -2.20 36.33 29.93
C VAL A 178 -2.57 37.19 28.72
N ARG A 179 -3.68 37.95 28.77
CA ARG A 179 -4.09 38.87 27.69
C ARG A 179 -3.22 40.12 27.55
N SER A 180 -2.36 40.41 28.53
CA SER A 180 -1.39 41.49 28.40
C SER A 180 -0.27 41.14 27.40
N LEU A 181 -0.11 39.85 27.07
CA LEU A 181 0.85 39.36 26.10
C LEU A 181 0.22 39.33 24.68
N PRO A 182 0.90 39.88 23.66
CA PRO A 182 0.45 39.77 22.27
C PRO A 182 0.41 38.30 21.80
N LEU A 183 -0.63 37.89 21.08
CA LEU A 183 -0.76 36.56 20.49
C LEU A 183 0.28 36.35 19.35
N THR A 184 1.48 35.97 19.72
CA THR A 184 2.58 35.65 18.79
C THR A 184 3.25 34.35 19.22
N GLU A 185 3.91 33.66 18.28
CA GLU A 185 4.60 32.39 18.58
C GLU A 185 5.70 32.54 19.63
N ASN A 186 6.34 33.72 19.68
CA ASN A 186 7.40 34.02 20.64
C ASN A 186 6.89 34.21 22.08
N ASN A 187 5.58 34.41 22.25
CA ASN A 187 4.95 34.72 23.54
C ASN A 187 4.19 33.50 24.12
N TYR A 188 4.35 32.31 23.53
CA TYR A 188 3.91 31.04 24.07
C TYR A 188 5.01 30.41 24.93
#